data_AF-N4USC3-F1
#
_entry.id   AF-N4USC3-F1
#
_cell.length_a   1.000
_cell.length_b   1.000
_cell.length_c   1.000
_cell.angle_alpha   90.00
_cell.angle_beta   90.00
_cell.angle_gamma   90.00
#
_symmetry.space_group_name_H-M   'P 1'
#
loop_
_entity.id
_entity.type
_entity.pdbx_description
1 polymer ?
#
loop_
_entity_poly.entity_id
_entity_poly.type
_entity_poly.pdbx_seq_one_letter_code
_entity_poly.pdbx_strand_id
1 'polypeptide(L)'
;MDRLESLRERLNETLIPHAQRYPLQAILVTTIILFITTRLFTGSSSSSRKDGSKTPPLAPFWVPLFGHAPRIFLSPSSALTRFRNRYAQGVFSIRLFQSIHSFVFRPSLVARLLEQPESVADKEYVARRIMMTNFGLSKQDLAAYDKAAPEVYQITKEYLSGSHLDTLAKATLRDLDDNAADAISFNSYPTDQMDWERQANAELLEDTGDEKIMAVDFFELMKTFIARTATISVFGTDFVEIYPDIWPHLWVFNDAFHSLAMGVPVWAPFPSSQRARIALGRLLKFMREYHTELDKFLSDEEPATKWQDFHTISPLVRARTEVYRKHGLPIDVRAAFDVALLWATTVNSTSLISWSLFELYQDPVLLSQIREQITPFVKIVQPKNDFGGAVWIPPQVQKLDLEGLVTKCPLLQGVYLETLRLYGGGWSARYLKEDVILKDKEDSFVLKKETFAHIVNDLHHSDPRSFTDAKVWQVGRYLEDTVGKKGVKTQRAEPYTVRASDGTLTMCDDSEFTLRKVLMYISVFISLYELEPAGSERWPSPSVVKGVASAQPWRSVRLWVRRRSPQPQ
;
A
#
# COMPACT_ATOMS: atom_id res chain seq x y z
N MET A 1 55.22 7.89 -28.73
CA MET A 1 55.52 8.43 -27.38
C MET A 1 55.26 9.94 -27.33
N ASP A 2 55.64 10.69 -28.37
CA ASP A 2 55.58 12.16 -28.45
C ASP A 2 54.21 12.83 -28.19
N ARG A 3 53.09 12.16 -28.52
CA ARG A 3 51.74 12.72 -28.26
C ARG A 3 51.33 12.70 -26.79
N LEU A 4 51.83 11.74 -26.00
CA LEU A 4 51.54 11.67 -24.57
C LEU A 4 52.42 12.64 -23.78
N GLU A 5 53.67 12.80 -24.19
CA GLU A 5 54.62 13.74 -23.58
C GLU A 5 54.21 15.21 -23.83
N SER A 6 53.87 15.58 -25.06
CA SER A 6 53.37 16.93 -25.37
C SER A 6 52.05 17.29 -24.65
N LEU A 7 51.20 16.30 -24.42
CA LEU A 7 49.94 16.49 -23.68
C LEU A 7 50.20 16.65 -22.18
N ARG A 8 51.21 15.95 -21.64
CA ARG A 8 51.68 16.07 -20.26
C ARG A 8 52.32 17.44 -19.98
N GLU A 9 53.16 17.93 -20.89
CA GLU A 9 53.74 19.28 -20.77
C GLU A 9 52.67 20.37 -20.77
N ARG A 10 51.72 20.31 -21.72
CA ARG A 10 50.59 21.26 -21.75
C ARG A 10 49.75 21.23 -20.47
N LEU A 11 49.49 20.05 -19.91
CA LEU A 11 48.78 19.93 -18.63
C LEU A 11 49.52 20.61 -17.49
N ASN A 12 50.85 20.43 -17.42
CA ASN A 12 51.69 21.01 -16.38
C ASN A 12 51.85 22.53 -16.50
N GLU A 13 51.94 23.07 -17.71
CA GLU A 13 52.15 24.51 -17.91
C GLU A 13 50.87 25.35 -17.75
N THR A 14 49.70 24.80 -18.09
CA THR A 14 48.45 25.59 -18.14
C THR A 14 47.40 25.13 -17.14
N LEU A 15 47.08 23.83 -17.15
CA LEU A 15 45.90 23.32 -16.47
C LEU A 15 46.12 23.21 -14.95
N ILE A 16 47.30 22.73 -14.52
CA ILE A 16 47.64 22.60 -13.10
C ILE A 16 47.75 23.97 -12.41
N PRO A 17 48.48 24.97 -12.93
CA PRO A 17 48.57 26.29 -12.31
C PRO A 17 47.21 27.00 -12.26
N HIS A 18 46.39 26.85 -13.31
CA HIS A 18 45.05 27.44 -13.35
C HIS A 18 44.10 26.79 -12.33
N ALA A 19 44.18 25.46 -12.17
CA ALA A 19 43.41 24.74 -11.15
C ALA A 19 43.82 25.11 -9.71
N GLN A 20 45.12 25.36 -9.47
CA GLN A 20 45.63 25.85 -8.19
C GLN A 20 45.15 27.29 -7.91
N ARG A 21 45.04 28.14 -8.94
CA ARG A 21 44.58 29.52 -8.81
C ARG A 21 43.07 29.65 -8.59
N TYR A 22 42.27 28.74 -9.17
CA TYR A 22 40.80 28.73 -9.06
C TYR A 22 40.27 27.36 -8.61
N PRO A 23 40.56 26.93 -7.37
CA PRO A 23 40.26 25.57 -6.91
C PRO A 23 38.77 25.22 -6.98
N LEU A 24 37.88 26.18 -6.67
CA LEU A 24 36.43 25.98 -6.74
C LEU A 24 35.95 25.73 -8.18
N GLN A 25 36.48 26.47 -9.16
CA GLN A 25 36.12 26.29 -10.57
C GLN A 25 36.65 24.95 -11.10
N ALA A 26 37.88 24.59 -10.74
CA ALA A 26 38.47 23.31 -11.10
C ALA A 26 37.68 22.12 -10.52
N ILE A 27 37.25 22.20 -9.25
CA ILE A 27 36.38 21.21 -8.62
C ILE A 27 35.05 21.11 -9.36
N LEU A 28 34.42 22.24 -9.69
CA LEU A 28 33.14 22.26 -10.40
C LEU A 28 33.26 21.61 -11.79
N VAL A 29 34.24 22.03 -12.59
CA VAL A 29 34.47 21.51 -13.95
C VAL A 29 34.80 20.02 -13.91
N THR A 30 35.68 19.60 -13.00
CA THR A 30 36.04 18.17 -12.84
C THR A 30 34.82 17.35 -12.46
N THR A 31 33.96 17.87 -11.57
CA THR A 31 32.71 17.21 -11.15
C THR A 31 31.73 17.07 -12.32
N ILE A 32 31.55 18.12 -13.12
CA ILE A 32 30.70 18.11 -14.32
C ILE A 32 31.22 17.08 -15.34
N ILE A 33 32.52 17.09 -15.62
CA ILE A 33 33.16 16.12 -16.53
C ILE A 33 32.96 14.69 -16.00
N LEU A 34 33.14 14.47 -14.70
CA LEU A 34 32.91 13.17 -14.07
C LEU A 34 31.47 12.69 -14.27
N PHE A 35 30.47 13.55 -14.07
CA PHE A 35 29.06 13.19 -14.27
C PHE A 35 28.71 12.92 -15.74
N ILE A 36 29.22 13.74 -16.66
CA ILE A 36 29.02 13.56 -18.11
C ILE A 36 29.67 12.26 -18.58
N THR A 37 30.94 12.03 -18.25
CA THR A 37 31.64 10.80 -18.62
C THR A 37 30.95 9.57 -18.03
N THR A 38 30.54 9.63 -16.76
CA THR A 38 29.76 8.54 -16.13
C THR A 38 28.47 8.27 -16.91
N ARG A 39 27.71 9.30 -17.29
CA ARG A 39 26.48 9.14 -18.06
C ARG A 39 26.72 8.53 -19.44
N LEU A 40 27.82 8.88 -20.11
CA LEU A 40 28.16 8.38 -21.44
C LEU A 40 28.63 6.93 -21.43
N PHE A 41 29.36 6.50 -20.39
CA PHE A 41 30.01 5.17 -20.36
C PHE A 41 29.27 4.10 -19.53
N THR A 42 28.24 4.45 -18.76
CA THR A 42 27.58 3.48 -17.84
C THR A 42 26.31 2.84 -18.38
N GLY A 43 25.73 3.38 -19.45
CA GLY A 43 24.57 2.77 -20.09
C GLY A 43 24.98 1.60 -20.97
N SER A 44 24.26 0.48 -20.89
CA SER A 44 24.49 -0.67 -21.78
C SER A 44 23.20 -1.05 -22.50
N SER A 45 23.30 -1.17 -23.82
CA SER A 45 22.25 -1.82 -24.62
C SER A 45 22.16 -3.30 -24.27
N SER A 46 21.02 -3.91 -24.60
CA SER A 46 20.86 -5.37 -24.50
C SER A 46 21.94 -6.10 -25.29
N SER A 47 22.67 -7.00 -24.64
CA SER A 47 23.66 -7.87 -25.29
C SER A 47 23.08 -9.27 -25.45
N SER A 48 23.17 -9.85 -26.65
CA SER A 48 22.76 -11.24 -26.88
C SER A 48 23.79 -12.21 -26.32
N ARG A 49 23.33 -13.23 -25.61
CA ARG A 49 24.11 -14.42 -25.25
C ARG A 49 24.11 -15.44 -26.39
N LYS A 50 25.00 -16.42 -26.28
CA LYS A 50 25.11 -17.55 -27.23
C LYS A 50 23.84 -18.41 -27.30
N ASP A 51 23.05 -18.43 -26.23
CA ASP A 51 21.76 -19.13 -26.15
C ASP A 51 20.58 -18.35 -26.76
N GLY A 52 20.84 -17.16 -27.34
CA GLY A 52 19.82 -16.28 -27.92
C GLY A 52 19.09 -15.38 -26.91
N SER A 53 19.33 -15.55 -25.60
CA SER A 53 18.78 -14.66 -24.58
C SER A 53 19.51 -13.31 -24.54
N LYS A 54 18.79 -12.24 -24.20
CA LYS A 54 19.35 -10.88 -24.13
C LYS A 54 19.48 -10.43 -22.68
N THR A 55 20.51 -9.68 -22.34
CA THR A 55 20.52 -8.96 -21.05
C THR A 55 19.51 -7.81 -21.10
N PRO A 56 18.80 -7.52 -19.99
CA PRO A 56 18.02 -6.29 -19.90
C PRO A 56 18.93 -5.06 -20.11
N PRO A 57 18.43 -4.01 -20.76
CA PRO A 57 19.19 -2.79 -20.96
C PRO A 57 19.43 -2.10 -19.62
N LEU A 58 20.67 -1.69 -19.35
CA LEU A 58 21.03 -0.92 -18.17
C LEU A 58 20.88 0.57 -18.49
N ALA A 59 20.02 1.25 -17.72
CA ALA A 59 19.90 2.68 -17.81
C ALA A 59 21.23 3.38 -17.48
N PRO A 60 21.68 4.37 -18.27
CA PRO A 60 22.87 5.13 -17.92
C PRO A 60 22.59 5.98 -16.68
N PHE A 61 23.59 6.29 -15.86
CA PHE A 61 23.42 7.10 -14.65
C PHE A 61 24.43 8.24 -14.57
N TRP A 62 24.09 9.28 -13.81
CA TRP A 62 24.92 10.48 -13.69
C TRP A 62 25.89 10.43 -12.52
N VAL A 63 25.49 9.81 -11.41
CA VAL A 63 26.24 9.88 -10.15
C VAL A 63 27.07 8.60 -9.99
N PRO A 64 28.41 8.69 -10.06
CA PRO A 64 29.29 7.56 -9.76
C PRO A 64 29.00 7.01 -8.37
N LEU A 65 29.29 5.73 -8.15
CA LEU A 65 29.07 4.99 -6.89
C LEU A 65 27.59 4.82 -6.48
N PHE A 66 26.76 5.85 -6.60
CA PHE A 66 25.35 5.84 -6.19
C PHE A 66 24.39 5.37 -7.29
N GLY A 67 24.80 5.47 -8.56
CA GLY A 67 23.98 5.07 -9.69
C GLY A 67 22.72 5.94 -9.80
N HIS A 68 21.56 5.29 -9.75
CA HIS A 68 20.25 5.91 -9.83
C HIS A 68 19.66 6.28 -8.45
N ALA A 69 20.34 5.95 -7.36
CA ALA A 69 19.82 6.11 -6.00
C ALA A 69 19.27 7.53 -5.71
N PRO A 70 19.97 8.64 -6.02
CA PRO A 70 19.45 9.98 -5.72
C PRO A 70 18.13 10.28 -6.41
N ARG A 71 17.99 9.89 -7.68
CA ARG A 71 16.77 10.13 -8.47
C ARG A 71 15.62 9.24 -8.00
N ILE A 72 15.92 7.99 -7.66
CA ILE A 72 14.93 7.02 -7.17
C ILE A 72 14.45 7.41 -5.76
N PHE A 73 15.32 7.92 -4.89
CA PHE A 73 14.96 8.37 -3.55
C PHE A 73 14.06 9.61 -3.56
N LEU A 74 14.31 10.53 -4.50
CA LEU A 74 13.52 11.76 -4.62
C LEU A 74 12.16 11.54 -5.31
N SER A 75 12.09 10.64 -6.30
CA SER A 75 10.90 10.51 -7.15
C SER A 75 10.77 9.11 -7.76
N PRO A 76 10.53 8.05 -6.97
CA PRO A 76 10.59 6.66 -7.44
C PRO A 76 9.61 6.42 -8.61
N SER A 77 8.33 6.74 -8.44
CA SER A 77 7.29 6.47 -9.46
C SER A 77 7.56 7.22 -10.78
N SER A 78 7.91 8.51 -10.72
CA SER A 78 8.25 9.31 -11.91
C SER A 78 9.53 8.83 -12.59
N ALA A 79 10.54 8.40 -11.82
CA ALA A 79 11.77 7.87 -12.37
C ALA A 79 11.55 6.53 -13.08
N LEU A 80 10.84 5.59 -12.43
CA LEU A 80 10.55 4.27 -12.98
C LEU A 80 9.62 4.34 -14.20
N THR A 81 8.60 5.22 -14.18
CA THR A 81 7.72 5.47 -15.34
C THR A 81 8.53 5.96 -16.56
N ARG A 82 9.51 6.85 -16.34
CA ARG A 82 10.40 7.32 -17.42
C ARG A 82 11.28 6.19 -17.97
N PHE A 83 11.75 5.26 -17.14
CA PHE A 83 12.50 4.09 -17.62
C PHE A 83 11.62 3.12 -18.39
N ARG A 84 10.41 2.82 -17.89
CA ARG A 84 9.42 2.01 -18.60
C ARG A 84 9.13 2.55 -20.00
N ASN A 85 8.90 3.85 -20.13
CA ASN A 85 8.64 4.48 -21.43
C ASN A 85 9.84 4.38 -22.39
N ARG A 86 11.06 4.44 -21.86
CA ARG A 86 12.29 4.33 -22.65
C ARG A 86 12.57 2.89 -23.08
N TYR A 87 12.27 1.91 -22.23
CA TYR A 87 12.61 0.51 -22.44
C TYR A 87 11.34 -0.30 -22.64
N ALA A 88 10.79 -0.19 -23.86
CA ALA A 88 9.47 -0.67 -24.20
C ALA A 88 9.29 -2.20 -24.14
N GLN A 89 10.40 -2.95 -24.16
CA GLN A 89 10.47 -4.41 -24.22
C GLN A 89 10.03 -5.17 -22.95
N GLY A 90 9.49 -4.48 -21.95
CA GLY A 90 8.93 -5.14 -20.76
C GLY A 90 9.90 -5.40 -19.60
N VAL A 91 11.19 -5.11 -19.79
CA VAL A 91 12.21 -5.21 -18.75
C VAL A 91 13.33 -4.18 -18.94
N PHE A 92 13.83 -3.63 -17.84
CA PHE A 92 15.03 -2.79 -17.80
C PHE A 92 15.80 -2.98 -16.50
N SER A 93 17.07 -2.61 -16.49
CA SER A 93 17.88 -2.60 -15.27
C SER A 93 18.32 -1.19 -14.90
N ILE A 94 18.43 -0.95 -13.60
CA ILE A 94 19.07 0.23 -13.02
C ILE A 94 20.13 -0.23 -12.01
N ARG A 95 21.12 0.63 -11.79
CA ARG A 95 22.09 0.48 -10.70
C ARG A 95 21.66 1.29 -9.49
N LEU A 96 21.57 0.66 -8.32
CA LEU A 96 21.40 1.32 -7.03
C LEU A 96 22.62 0.97 -6.17
N PHE A 97 23.47 1.96 -5.90
CA PHE A 97 24.78 1.71 -5.29
C PHE A 97 25.60 0.66 -6.06
N GLN A 98 25.96 -0.45 -5.41
CA GLN A 98 26.74 -1.54 -5.99
C GLN A 98 25.87 -2.64 -6.64
N SER A 99 24.56 -2.66 -6.38
CA SER A 99 23.67 -3.71 -6.87
C SER A 99 22.94 -3.31 -8.15
N ILE A 100 22.65 -4.32 -8.98
CA ILE A 100 21.79 -4.18 -10.17
C ILE A 100 20.37 -4.60 -9.78
N HIS A 101 19.41 -3.79 -10.20
CA HIS A 101 17.99 -3.96 -9.96
C HIS A 101 17.27 -3.98 -11.30
N SER A 102 16.72 -5.13 -11.66
CA SER A 102 15.97 -5.36 -12.90
C SER A 102 14.48 -5.24 -12.64
N PHE A 103 13.78 -4.39 -13.38
CA PHE A 103 12.34 -4.16 -13.25
C PHE A 103 11.64 -4.87 -14.41
N VAL A 104 10.81 -5.85 -14.09
CA VAL A 104 10.01 -6.64 -15.02
C VAL A 104 8.56 -6.19 -14.91
N PHE A 105 7.98 -5.74 -16.02
CA PHE A 105 6.63 -5.16 -16.02
C PHE A 105 5.73 -5.67 -17.17
N ARG A 106 6.24 -6.49 -18.09
CA ARG A 106 5.39 -7.20 -19.06
C ARG A 106 4.75 -8.42 -18.38
N PRO A 107 3.41 -8.59 -18.41
CA PRO A 107 2.72 -9.66 -17.67
C PRO A 107 3.24 -11.08 -17.92
N SER A 108 3.57 -11.41 -19.17
CA SER A 108 4.12 -12.72 -19.55
C SER A 108 5.48 -13.00 -18.89
N LEU A 109 6.39 -12.02 -18.88
CA LEU A 109 7.69 -12.13 -18.22
C LEU A 109 7.56 -12.15 -16.69
N VAL A 110 6.60 -11.37 -16.15
CA VAL A 110 6.27 -11.38 -14.72
C VAL A 110 5.80 -12.77 -14.29
N ALA A 111 4.90 -13.41 -15.06
CA ALA A 111 4.44 -14.77 -14.77
C ALA A 111 5.61 -15.77 -14.72
N ARG A 112 6.55 -15.70 -15.68
CA ARG A 112 7.75 -16.56 -15.68
C ARG A 112 8.67 -16.33 -14.49
N LEU A 113 8.77 -15.10 -14.00
CA LEU A 113 9.53 -14.78 -12.80
C LEU A 113 8.85 -15.31 -11.54
N LEU A 114 7.52 -15.27 -11.50
CA LEU A 114 6.71 -15.79 -10.39
C LEU A 114 6.70 -17.32 -10.30
N GLU A 115 6.85 -18.00 -11.43
CA GLU A 115 6.98 -19.47 -11.50
C GLU A 115 8.33 -19.98 -10.98
N GLN A 116 9.32 -19.10 -10.76
CA GLN A 116 10.63 -19.52 -10.27
C GLN A 116 10.55 -20.01 -8.82
N PRO A 117 11.25 -21.10 -8.47
CA PRO A 117 11.32 -21.55 -7.08
C PRO A 117 12.11 -20.57 -6.22
N GLU A 118 11.83 -20.53 -4.93
CA GLU A 118 12.50 -19.64 -3.95
C GLU A 118 14.01 -19.94 -3.79
N SER A 119 14.43 -21.16 -4.16
CA SER A 119 15.84 -21.53 -4.26
C SER A 119 16.59 -20.79 -5.38
N VAL A 120 15.88 -20.27 -6.38
CA VAL A 120 16.42 -19.53 -7.54
C VAL A 120 16.12 -18.05 -7.43
N ALA A 121 14.86 -17.69 -7.18
CA ALA A 121 14.39 -16.32 -7.03
C ALA A 121 13.82 -16.11 -5.62
N ASP A 122 14.70 -15.74 -4.71
CA ASP A 122 14.45 -15.73 -3.27
C ASP A 122 13.71 -14.45 -2.83
N LYS A 123 12.43 -14.59 -2.49
CA LYS A 123 11.63 -13.51 -1.89
C LYS A 123 11.92 -13.31 -0.39
N GLU A 124 12.27 -14.38 0.33
CA GLU A 124 12.50 -14.36 1.78
C GLU A 124 13.76 -13.57 2.12
N TYR A 125 14.77 -13.59 1.23
CA TYR A 125 15.93 -12.70 1.33
C TYR A 125 15.52 -11.23 1.39
N VAL A 126 14.54 -10.83 0.56
CA VAL A 126 14.04 -9.45 0.55
C VAL A 126 13.17 -9.19 1.78
N ALA A 127 12.29 -10.12 2.15
CA ALA A 127 11.46 -10.00 3.35
C ALA A 127 12.31 -9.77 4.61
N ARG A 128 13.34 -10.60 4.80
CA ARG A 128 14.34 -10.47 5.88
C ARG A 128 15.02 -9.11 5.88
N ARG A 129 15.37 -8.57 4.70
CA ARG A 129 15.95 -7.22 4.59
C ARG A 129 14.97 -6.13 5.02
N ILE A 130 13.72 -6.22 4.57
CA ILE A 130 12.65 -5.28 4.95
C ILE A 130 12.37 -5.33 6.45
N MET A 131 12.37 -6.52 7.07
CA MET A 131 12.21 -6.65 8.51
C MET A 131 13.29 -5.92 9.31
N MET A 132 14.53 -5.90 8.82
CA MET A 132 15.60 -5.09 9.42
C MET A 132 15.43 -3.59 9.15
N THR A 133 15.16 -3.20 7.90
CA THR A 133 15.21 -1.79 7.49
C THR A 133 13.95 -1.01 7.86
N ASN A 134 12.78 -1.67 7.84
CA ASN A 134 11.46 -1.05 7.97
C ASN A 134 10.75 -1.46 9.26
N PHE A 135 11.06 -2.61 9.84
CA PHE A 135 10.36 -3.10 11.04
C PHE A 135 11.27 -3.23 12.26
N GLY A 136 12.52 -2.75 12.16
CA GLY A 136 13.38 -2.51 13.31
C GLY A 136 14.12 -3.74 13.84
N LEU A 137 14.12 -4.87 13.13
CA LEU A 137 14.94 -6.02 13.54
C LEU A 137 16.43 -5.70 13.49
N SER A 138 17.14 -6.05 14.56
CA SER A 138 18.59 -6.01 14.59
C SER A 138 19.19 -7.25 13.94
N LYS A 139 20.51 -7.25 13.72
CA LYS A 139 21.22 -8.44 13.23
C LYS A 139 21.17 -9.61 14.21
N GLN A 140 21.07 -9.33 15.51
CA GLN A 140 21.05 -10.34 16.57
C GLN A 140 19.71 -11.07 16.61
N ASP A 141 18.64 -10.40 16.20
CA ASP A 141 17.28 -10.92 16.17
C ASP A 141 17.02 -11.89 15.00
N LEU A 142 17.88 -11.87 13.97
CA LEU A 142 17.63 -12.59 12.73
C LEU A 142 17.55 -14.11 12.92
N ALA A 143 18.33 -14.68 13.84
CA ALA A 143 18.24 -16.11 14.11
C ALA A 143 16.88 -16.50 14.70
N ALA A 144 16.33 -15.67 15.59
CA ALA A 144 15.00 -15.89 16.18
C ALA A 144 13.88 -15.67 15.14
N TYR A 145 14.02 -14.63 14.31
CA TYR A 145 13.13 -14.38 13.18
C TYR A 145 13.13 -15.54 12.18
N ASP A 146 14.30 -15.96 11.69
CA ASP A 146 14.46 -17.01 10.67
C ASP A 146 13.88 -18.36 11.17
N LYS A 147 13.92 -18.62 12.49
CA LYS A 147 13.34 -19.80 13.14
C LYS A 147 11.80 -19.83 13.08
N ALA A 148 11.14 -18.69 13.24
CA ALA A 148 9.68 -18.61 13.36
C ALA A 148 8.96 -18.12 12.09
N ALA A 149 9.64 -17.38 11.21
CA ALA A 149 9.04 -16.74 10.04
C ALA A 149 8.20 -17.70 9.16
N PRO A 150 8.66 -18.94 8.83
CA PRO A 150 7.86 -19.85 8.01
C PRO A 150 6.50 -20.20 8.63
N GLU A 151 6.46 -20.49 9.94
CA GLU A 151 5.24 -20.85 10.67
C GLU A 151 4.33 -19.63 10.84
N VAL A 152 4.90 -18.47 11.16
CA VAL A 152 4.17 -17.20 11.28
C VAL A 152 3.51 -16.81 9.95
N TYR A 153 4.23 -16.90 8.83
CA TYR A 153 3.70 -16.57 7.51
C TYR A 153 2.64 -17.54 7.04
N GLN A 154 2.80 -18.83 7.33
CA GLN A 154 1.80 -19.83 7.01
C GLN A 154 0.49 -19.58 7.77
N ILE A 155 0.54 -19.38 9.09
CA ILE A 155 -0.64 -19.04 9.90
C ILE A 155 -1.29 -17.77 9.38
N THR A 156 -0.49 -16.75 9.09
CA THR A 156 -1.03 -15.47 8.61
C THR A 156 -1.79 -15.64 7.30
N LYS A 157 -1.25 -16.43 6.37
CA LYS A 157 -1.93 -16.75 5.11
C LYS A 157 -3.23 -17.51 5.36
N GLU A 158 -3.23 -18.52 6.22
CA GLU A 158 -4.41 -19.34 6.52
C GLU A 158 -5.58 -18.56 7.12
N TYR A 159 -5.30 -17.48 7.86
CA TYR A 159 -6.32 -16.61 8.45
C TYR A 159 -6.74 -15.45 7.53
N LEU A 160 -5.82 -14.93 6.71
CA LEU A 160 -6.13 -13.83 5.78
C LEU A 160 -6.67 -14.32 4.41
N SER A 161 -6.73 -15.63 4.19
CA SER A 161 -7.30 -16.25 3.00
C SER A 161 -8.10 -17.51 3.33
N GLY A 162 -8.97 -17.96 2.43
CA GLY A 162 -9.68 -19.23 2.58
C GLY A 162 -10.72 -19.24 3.73
N SER A 163 -10.84 -20.35 4.45
CA SER A 163 -11.97 -20.62 5.36
C SER A 163 -11.96 -19.82 6.66
N HIS A 164 -10.78 -19.49 7.21
CA HIS A 164 -10.70 -18.72 8.47
C HIS A 164 -10.99 -17.22 8.26
N LEU A 165 -10.87 -16.76 7.02
CA LEU A 165 -11.13 -15.37 6.64
C LEU A 165 -12.56 -14.93 6.96
N ASP A 166 -13.53 -15.85 6.88
CA ASP A 166 -14.93 -15.53 7.17
C ASP A 166 -15.12 -15.07 8.63
N THR A 167 -14.37 -15.61 9.58
CA THR A 167 -14.43 -15.20 10.99
C THR A 167 -13.90 -13.78 11.17
N LEU A 168 -12.75 -13.46 10.56
CA LEU A 168 -12.20 -12.10 10.59
C LEU A 168 -13.13 -11.11 9.90
N ALA A 169 -13.65 -11.45 8.71
CA ALA A 169 -14.55 -10.59 7.96
C ALA A 169 -15.87 -10.31 8.70
N LYS A 170 -16.41 -11.30 9.44
CA LYS A 170 -17.59 -11.11 10.30
C LYS A 170 -17.30 -10.20 11.49
N ALA A 171 -16.13 -10.35 12.13
CA ALA A 171 -15.71 -9.45 13.19
C ALA A 171 -15.57 -8.01 12.66
N THR A 172 -14.89 -7.82 11.52
CA THR A 172 -14.77 -6.51 10.86
C THR A 172 -16.13 -5.91 10.51
N LEU A 173 -17.09 -6.73 10.06
CA LEU A 173 -18.44 -6.26 9.75
C LEU A 173 -19.18 -5.78 11.01
N ARG A 174 -19.08 -6.51 12.12
CA ARG A 174 -19.67 -6.09 13.39
C ARG A 174 -19.07 -4.76 13.85
N ASP A 175 -17.75 -4.67 13.85
CA ASP A 175 -17.05 -3.45 14.29
C ASP A 175 -17.37 -2.27 13.34
N LEU A 176 -17.58 -2.53 12.05
CA LEU A 176 -18.07 -1.54 11.09
C LEU A 176 -19.52 -1.14 11.41
N ASP A 177 -20.44 -2.07 11.66
CA ASP A 177 -21.83 -1.78 12.02
C ASP A 177 -21.90 -0.85 13.25
N ASP A 178 -21.15 -1.18 14.29
CA ASP A 178 -21.09 -0.42 15.54
C ASP A 178 -20.60 1.03 15.35
N ASN A 179 -19.83 1.30 14.28
CA ASN A 179 -19.19 2.60 14.05
C ASN A 179 -19.65 3.30 12.75
N ALA A 180 -20.45 2.65 11.90
CA ALA A 180 -20.72 3.14 10.55
C ALA A 180 -21.50 4.46 10.55
N ALA A 181 -22.45 4.60 11.47
CA ALA A 181 -23.25 5.81 11.64
C ALA A 181 -22.47 6.97 12.28
N ASP A 182 -21.37 6.65 12.98
CA ASP A 182 -20.47 7.61 13.63
C ASP A 182 -19.24 7.94 12.77
N ALA A 183 -19.13 7.36 11.57
CA ALA A 183 -18.14 7.78 10.59
C ALA A 183 -18.17 9.32 10.43
N ILE A 184 -19.38 9.90 10.51
CA ILE A 184 -19.61 11.34 10.65
C ILE A 184 -20.75 11.58 11.65
N SER A 185 -20.41 12.20 12.78
CA SER A 185 -21.34 12.47 13.88
C SER A 185 -22.27 13.66 13.59
N PHE A 186 -21.84 14.59 12.73
CA PHE A 186 -22.48 15.89 12.51
C PHE A 186 -22.51 16.80 13.75
N ASN A 187 -21.61 16.56 14.71
CA ASN A 187 -21.46 17.42 15.88
C ASN A 187 -20.71 18.71 15.53
N SER A 188 -21.28 19.86 15.92
CA SER A 188 -20.67 21.19 15.73
C SER A 188 -19.49 21.44 16.66
N TYR A 189 -19.47 20.80 17.83
CA TYR A 189 -18.45 21.01 18.85
C TYR A 189 -17.34 19.96 18.71
N PRO A 190 -16.06 20.36 18.57
CA PRO A 190 -14.94 19.42 18.46
C PRO A 190 -14.81 18.45 19.63
N THR A 191 -15.32 18.80 20.82
CA THR A 191 -15.34 17.93 22.01
C THR A 191 -16.22 16.71 21.85
N ASP A 192 -17.29 16.83 21.04
CA ASP A 192 -18.28 15.77 20.81
C ASP A 192 -18.04 15.07 19.46
N GLN A 193 -17.08 15.55 18.68
CA GLN A 193 -16.64 14.88 17.45
C GLN A 193 -15.83 13.62 17.75
N MET A 194 -15.82 12.70 16.81
CA MET A 194 -14.93 11.55 16.85
C MET A 194 -13.47 11.97 16.58
N ASP A 195 -12.51 11.19 17.06
CA ASP A 195 -11.08 11.47 16.86
C ASP A 195 -10.70 11.64 15.38
N TRP A 196 -11.28 10.84 14.49
CA TRP A 196 -11.06 10.93 13.05
C TRP A 196 -11.68 12.19 12.44
N GLU A 197 -12.80 12.69 12.98
CA GLU A 197 -13.42 13.95 12.54
C GLU A 197 -12.54 15.14 12.92
N ARG A 198 -12.00 15.15 14.14
CA ARG A 198 -11.05 16.18 14.58
C ARG A 198 -9.79 16.21 13.70
N GLN A 199 -9.23 15.04 13.38
CA GLN A 199 -8.05 14.94 12.50
C GLN A 199 -8.36 15.43 11.08
N ALA A 200 -9.58 15.18 10.59
CA ALA A 200 -10.06 15.64 9.29
C ALA A 200 -10.50 17.11 9.26
N ASN A 201 -10.30 17.86 10.36
CA ASN A 201 -10.80 19.22 10.55
C ASN A 201 -12.31 19.33 10.25
N ALA A 202 -13.14 18.42 10.75
CA ALA A 202 -14.57 18.41 10.45
C ALA A 202 -15.28 19.70 10.92
N GLU A 203 -16.05 20.32 10.04
CA GLU A 203 -16.76 21.58 10.29
C GLU A 203 -18.22 21.49 9.81
N LEU A 204 -19.15 21.69 10.73
CA LEU A 204 -20.58 21.71 10.40
C LEU A 204 -20.92 23.02 9.69
N LEU A 205 -21.39 22.93 8.45
CA LEU A 205 -21.71 24.09 7.61
C LEU A 205 -23.19 24.47 7.70
N GLU A 206 -24.06 23.48 7.75
CA GLU A 206 -25.50 23.67 7.77
C GLU A 206 -26.14 22.69 8.75
N ASP A 207 -27.12 23.19 9.51
CA ASP A 207 -27.99 22.41 10.38
C ASP A 207 -29.40 23.03 10.34
N THR A 208 -30.23 22.52 9.43
CA THR A 208 -31.65 22.92 9.34
C THR A 208 -32.56 21.98 10.12
N GLY A 209 -31.99 21.07 10.93
CA GLY A 209 -32.71 19.97 11.59
C GLY A 209 -32.95 18.78 10.66
N ASP A 210 -33.49 19.03 9.47
CA ASP A 210 -33.78 17.99 8.46
C ASP A 210 -32.55 17.65 7.59
N GLU A 211 -31.65 18.62 7.37
CA GLU A 211 -30.43 18.45 6.60
C GLU A 211 -29.22 18.98 7.39
N LYS A 212 -28.20 18.12 7.55
CA LYS A 212 -26.91 18.46 8.14
C LYS A 212 -25.81 18.23 7.14
N ILE A 213 -24.99 19.26 6.92
CA ILE A 213 -23.85 19.22 6.00
C ILE A 213 -22.56 19.42 6.78
N MET A 214 -21.67 18.44 6.73
CA MET A 214 -20.35 18.46 7.34
C MET A 214 -19.27 18.60 6.27
N ALA A 215 -18.40 19.59 6.38
CA ALA A 215 -17.20 19.71 5.58
C ALA A 215 -16.04 18.96 6.23
N VAL A 216 -15.35 18.10 5.48
CA VAL A 216 -14.26 17.24 6.00
C VAL A 216 -13.10 17.18 5.01
N ASP A 217 -11.87 17.01 5.51
CA ASP A 217 -10.79 16.45 4.68
C ASP A 217 -11.06 14.96 4.49
N PHE A 218 -11.65 14.60 3.35
CA PHE A 218 -12.26 13.29 3.14
C PHE A 218 -11.24 12.16 3.26
N PHE A 219 -10.05 12.32 2.69
CA PHE A 219 -9.04 11.27 2.77
C PHE A 219 -8.50 11.12 4.19
N GLU A 220 -8.31 12.20 4.95
CA GLU A 220 -7.85 12.10 6.33
C GLU A 220 -8.92 11.46 7.23
N LEU A 221 -10.19 11.82 7.04
CA LEU A 221 -11.33 11.22 7.74
C LEU A 221 -11.38 9.71 7.52
N MET A 222 -11.48 9.30 6.25
CA MET A 222 -11.60 7.90 5.89
C MET A 222 -10.37 7.12 6.33
N LYS A 223 -9.19 7.75 6.26
CA LYS A 223 -7.93 7.11 6.60
C LYS A 223 -7.89 6.66 8.05
N THR A 224 -8.25 7.53 8.98
CA THR A 224 -8.27 7.20 10.41
C THR A 224 -9.49 6.36 10.77
N PHE A 225 -10.67 6.65 10.22
CA PHE A 225 -11.88 5.86 10.45
C PHE A 225 -11.68 4.38 10.09
N ILE A 226 -11.31 4.08 8.84
CA ILE A 226 -11.14 2.71 8.35
C ILE A 226 -10.03 2.00 9.13
N ALA A 227 -8.90 2.69 9.36
CA ALA A 227 -7.78 2.09 10.05
C ALA A 227 -8.16 1.68 11.48
N ARG A 228 -8.90 2.55 12.17
CA ARG A 228 -9.41 2.30 13.51
C ARG A 228 -10.37 1.10 13.54
N THR A 229 -11.45 1.16 12.76
CA THR A 229 -12.51 0.15 12.80
C THR A 229 -12.07 -1.21 12.26
N ALA A 230 -11.21 -1.26 11.23
CA ALA A 230 -10.74 -2.54 10.68
C ALA A 230 -9.72 -3.24 11.59
N THR A 231 -8.93 -2.47 12.37
CA THR A 231 -7.88 -3.04 13.23
C THR A 231 -8.43 -3.73 14.47
N ILE A 232 -9.61 -3.33 14.95
CA ILE A 232 -10.31 -3.97 16.09
C ILE A 232 -10.46 -5.46 15.82
N SER A 233 -10.93 -5.83 14.63
CA SER A 233 -11.11 -7.23 14.22
C SER A 233 -9.84 -8.08 14.17
N VAL A 234 -8.64 -7.46 14.25
CA VAL A 234 -7.34 -8.15 14.23
C VAL A 234 -6.68 -8.11 15.62
N PHE A 235 -6.49 -6.93 16.20
CA PHE A 235 -5.73 -6.72 17.43
C PHE A 235 -6.60 -6.54 18.70
N GLY A 236 -7.92 -6.47 18.55
CA GLY A 236 -8.87 -6.21 19.63
C GLY A 236 -9.11 -4.72 19.89
N THR A 237 -10.14 -4.45 20.70
CA THR A 237 -10.65 -3.10 21.00
C THR A 237 -9.61 -2.24 21.73
N ASP A 238 -9.09 -2.75 22.84
CA ASP A 238 -8.11 -2.03 23.69
C ASP A 238 -6.89 -1.53 22.92
N PHE A 239 -6.37 -2.32 21.99
CA PHE A 239 -5.18 -1.94 21.22
C PHE A 239 -5.39 -0.64 20.44
N VAL A 240 -6.61 -0.46 19.94
CA VAL A 240 -7.00 0.69 19.13
C VAL A 240 -7.39 1.89 20.00
N GLU A 241 -7.98 1.66 21.16
CA GLU A 241 -8.47 2.72 22.06
C GLU A 241 -7.39 3.30 22.97
N ILE A 242 -6.44 2.48 23.42
CA ILE A 242 -5.35 2.93 24.31
C ILE A 242 -4.36 3.86 23.59
N TYR A 243 -4.18 3.68 22.28
CA TYR A 243 -3.18 4.39 21.48
C TYR A 243 -3.82 5.23 20.35
N PRO A 244 -4.50 6.34 20.67
CA PRO A 244 -5.14 7.18 19.65
C PRO A 244 -4.15 7.81 18.65
N ASP A 245 -2.87 7.94 19.03
CA ASP A 245 -1.78 8.47 18.20
C ASP A 245 -1.08 7.41 17.31
N ILE A 246 -1.56 6.16 17.31
CA ILE A 246 -0.98 5.09 16.47
C ILE A 246 -1.09 5.42 14.97
N TRP A 247 -2.20 6.01 14.54
CA TRP A 247 -2.47 6.28 13.11
C TRP A 247 -1.54 7.33 12.51
N PRO A 248 -1.36 8.52 13.11
CA PRO A 248 -0.36 9.48 12.65
C PRO A 248 1.04 8.88 12.51
N HIS A 249 1.45 8.03 13.46
CA HIS A 249 2.73 7.33 13.38
C HIS A 249 2.79 6.31 12.24
N LEU A 250 1.74 5.51 12.05
CA LEU A 250 1.63 4.57 10.95
C LEU A 250 1.75 5.27 9.59
N TRP A 251 1.14 6.44 9.44
CA TRP A 251 1.16 7.23 8.21
C TRP A 251 2.52 7.85 7.91
N VAL A 252 3.15 8.49 8.90
CA VAL A 252 4.51 9.02 8.77
C VAL A 252 5.51 7.91 8.43
N PHE A 253 5.34 6.72 9.02
CA PHE A 253 6.12 5.54 8.68
C PHE A 253 5.88 5.08 7.22
N ASN A 254 4.61 4.93 6.82
CA ASN A 254 4.22 4.48 5.49
C ASN A 254 4.75 5.39 4.37
N ASP A 255 4.66 6.71 4.55
CA ASP A 255 5.03 7.69 3.53
C ASP A 255 6.52 7.62 3.16
N ALA A 256 7.38 7.20 4.10
CA ALA A 256 8.81 7.02 3.85
C ALA A 256 9.23 5.54 3.70
N PHE A 257 8.29 4.61 3.57
CA PHE A 257 8.58 3.17 3.56
C PHE A 257 9.62 2.79 2.49
N HIS A 258 9.50 3.32 1.26
CA HIS A 258 10.47 3.11 0.19
C HIS A 258 11.88 3.57 0.57
N SER A 259 11.97 4.72 1.23
CA SER A 259 13.26 5.29 1.63
C SER A 259 13.95 4.41 2.68
N LEU A 260 13.18 3.88 3.63
CA LEU A 260 13.67 2.92 4.61
C LEU A 260 14.12 1.61 3.93
N ALA A 261 13.29 1.06 3.04
CA ALA A 261 13.57 -0.19 2.32
C ALA A 261 14.85 -0.12 1.48
N MET A 262 15.11 1.03 0.89
CA MET A 262 16.34 1.28 0.12
C MET A 262 17.57 1.53 0.99
N GLY A 263 17.42 1.56 2.32
CA GLY A 263 18.52 1.70 3.27
C GLY A 263 19.11 3.10 3.30
N VAL A 264 18.30 4.15 3.12
CA VAL A 264 18.77 5.54 3.22
C VAL A 264 19.49 5.75 4.56
N PRO A 265 20.79 6.12 4.56
CA PRO A 265 21.57 6.28 5.78
C PRO A 265 21.00 7.35 6.71
N VAL A 266 21.19 7.18 8.01
CA VAL A 266 20.68 8.13 9.04
C VAL A 266 21.27 9.54 8.88
N TRP A 267 22.52 9.64 8.42
CA TRP A 267 23.20 10.91 8.17
C TRP A 267 22.72 11.64 6.91
N ALA A 268 21.97 10.97 6.04
CA ALA A 268 21.51 11.59 4.80
C ALA A 268 20.43 12.65 5.11
N PRO A 269 20.43 13.80 4.42
CA PRO A 269 19.55 14.94 4.72
C PRO A 269 18.13 14.72 4.17
N PHE A 270 17.48 13.62 4.59
CA PHE A 270 16.11 13.28 4.22
C PHE A 270 15.23 13.26 5.49
N PRO A 271 14.60 14.40 5.83
CA PRO A 271 13.80 14.53 7.06
C PRO A 271 12.62 13.55 7.12
N SER A 272 12.04 13.14 5.99
CA SER A 272 10.98 12.13 5.95
C SER A 272 11.45 10.78 6.48
N SER A 273 12.64 10.33 6.07
CA SER A 273 13.23 9.06 6.53
C SER A 273 13.54 9.08 8.03
N GLN A 274 14.02 10.22 8.54
CA GLN A 274 14.29 10.38 9.98
C GLN A 274 12.99 10.36 10.79
N ARG A 275 11.97 11.11 10.37
CA ARG A 275 10.64 11.10 10.99
C ARG A 275 10.01 9.71 10.99
N ALA A 276 10.15 8.95 9.89
CA ALA A 276 9.65 7.59 9.80
C ALA A 276 10.36 6.62 10.76
N ARG A 277 11.67 6.77 11.00
CA ARG A 277 12.39 5.97 12.02
C ARG A 277 11.88 6.27 13.44
N ILE A 278 11.61 7.54 13.74
CA ILE A 278 11.03 7.95 15.03
C ILE A 278 9.61 7.38 15.19
N ALA A 279 8.78 7.49 14.15
CA ALA A 279 7.43 6.95 14.13
C ALA A 279 7.43 5.42 14.31
N LEU A 280 8.31 4.70 13.59
CA LEU A 280 8.51 3.27 13.79
C LEU A 280 8.90 2.93 15.23
N GLY A 281 9.78 3.71 15.85
CA GLY A 281 10.16 3.54 17.25
C GLY A 281 8.96 3.65 18.20
N ARG A 282 7.98 4.51 17.91
CA ARG A 282 6.73 4.63 18.66
C ARG A 282 5.82 3.42 18.44
N LEU A 283 5.61 3.01 17.18
CA LEU A 283 4.82 1.81 16.85
C LEU A 283 5.37 0.55 17.54
N LEU A 284 6.70 0.35 17.51
CA LEU A 284 7.37 -0.76 18.17
C LEU A 284 7.25 -0.68 19.70
N LYS A 285 7.13 0.51 20.28
CA LYS A 285 6.90 0.67 21.72
C LYS A 285 5.48 0.21 22.09
N PHE A 286 4.47 0.65 21.34
CA PHE A 286 3.08 0.23 21.55
C PHE A 286 2.92 -1.28 21.41
N MET A 287 3.53 -1.88 20.38
CA MET A 287 3.47 -3.34 20.18
C MET A 287 4.21 -4.14 21.25
N ARG A 288 5.33 -3.63 21.79
CA ARG A 288 6.03 -4.28 22.91
C ARG A 288 5.18 -4.30 24.18
N GLU A 289 4.51 -3.19 24.47
CA GLU A 289 3.60 -3.10 25.60
C GLU A 289 2.40 -4.03 25.42
N TYR A 290 1.77 -4.02 24.23
CA TYR A 290 0.70 -4.94 23.87
C TYR A 290 1.08 -6.40 24.12
N HIS A 291 2.25 -6.85 23.63
CA HIS A 291 2.68 -8.23 23.85
C HIS A 291 3.03 -8.55 25.30
N THR A 292 3.56 -7.59 26.06
CA THR A 292 3.88 -7.79 27.48
C THR A 292 2.62 -8.02 28.29
N GLU A 293 1.58 -7.22 28.04
CA GLU A 293 0.29 -7.33 28.73
C GLU A 293 -0.52 -8.54 28.24
N LEU A 294 -0.40 -8.89 26.95
CA LEU A 294 -0.96 -10.12 26.40
C LEU A 294 -0.32 -11.37 27.03
N ASP A 295 0.99 -11.38 27.27
CA ASP A 295 1.67 -12.52 27.91
C ASP A 295 1.18 -12.72 29.36
N LYS A 296 0.89 -11.65 30.10
CA LYS A 296 0.26 -11.72 31.44
C LYS A 296 -1.13 -12.34 31.36
N PHE A 297 -1.97 -11.82 30.47
CA PHE A 297 -3.32 -12.33 30.24
C PHE A 297 -3.32 -13.83 29.89
N LEU A 298 -2.41 -14.26 29.00
CA LEU A 298 -2.27 -15.65 28.58
C LEU A 298 -1.56 -16.56 29.62
N SER A 299 -1.13 -16.01 30.75
CA SER A 299 -0.52 -16.72 31.87
C SER A 299 -1.37 -16.63 33.14
N ASP A 300 -2.65 -16.22 33.01
CA ASP A 300 -3.59 -16.00 34.10
C ASP A 300 -3.11 -14.96 35.15
N GLU A 301 -2.24 -14.04 34.73
CA GLU A 301 -1.84 -12.86 35.50
C GLU A 301 -2.69 -11.64 35.10
N GLU A 302 -2.97 -10.75 36.05
CA GLU A 302 -3.77 -9.54 35.80
C GLU A 302 -2.98 -8.52 34.95
N PRO A 303 -3.47 -8.17 33.74
CA PRO A 303 -2.88 -7.11 32.94
C PRO A 303 -3.05 -5.73 33.60
N ALA A 304 -2.33 -4.73 33.11
CA ALA A 304 -2.54 -3.35 33.55
C ALA A 304 -4.01 -2.92 33.30
N THR A 305 -4.57 -2.11 34.20
CA THR A 305 -6.00 -1.75 34.26
C THR A 305 -6.61 -1.17 32.98
N LYS A 306 -5.79 -0.66 32.07
CA LYS A 306 -6.21 -0.16 30.77
C LYS A 306 -6.45 -1.26 29.72
N TRP A 307 -6.01 -2.49 29.98
CA TRP A 307 -6.19 -3.67 29.13
C TRP A 307 -7.25 -4.59 29.76
N GLN A 308 -8.53 -4.38 29.41
CA GLN A 308 -9.67 -5.11 29.98
C GLN A 308 -10.27 -6.12 28.99
N ASP A 309 -10.10 -5.90 27.69
CA ASP A 309 -10.81 -6.58 26.61
C ASP A 309 -9.90 -7.43 25.72
N PHE A 310 -8.84 -8.04 26.28
CA PHE A 310 -8.01 -9.00 25.55
C PHE A 310 -8.78 -10.23 25.02
N HIS A 311 -10.01 -10.46 25.48
CA HIS A 311 -10.91 -11.46 24.90
C HIS A 311 -11.30 -11.14 23.45
N THR A 312 -11.26 -9.86 23.05
CA THR A 312 -11.62 -9.40 21.69
C THR A 312 -10.54 -9.64 20.63
N ILE A 313 -9.33 -10.06 21.02
CA ILE A 313 -8.24 -10.35 20.10
C ILE A 313 -8.62 -11.47 19.13
N SER A 314 -8.27 -11.27 17.86
CA SER A 314 -8.58 -12.23 16.81
C SER A 314 -7.89 -13.59 16.98
N PRO A 315 -8.49 -14.67 16.45
CA PRO A 315 -7.85 -15.97 16.34
C PRO A 315 -6.49 -15.93 15.62
N LEU A 316 -6.32 -15.02 14.64
CA LEU A 316 -5.05 -14.82 13.93
C LEU A 316 -3.92 -14.39 14.90
N VAL A 317 -4.16 -13.35 15.69
CA VAL A 317 -3.12 -12.84 16.61
C VAL A 317 -2.88 -13.82 17.76
N ARG A 318 -3.91 -14.55 18.22
CA ARG A 318 -3.76 -15.64 19.19
C ARG A 318 -2.85 -16.75 18.65
N ALA A 319 -3.13 -17.26 17.44
CA ALA A 319 -2.34 -18.32 16.81
C ALA A 319 -0.89 -17.88 16.55
N ARG A 320 -0.66 -16.63 16.13
CA ARG A 320 0.70 -16.06 16.01
C ARG A 320 1.40 -15.99 17.36
N THR A 321 0.71 -15.59 18.41
CA THR A 321 1.26 -15.51 19.77
C THR A 321 1.66 -16.89 20.31
N GLU A 322 0.90 -17.94 20.01
CA GLU A 322 1.28 -19.32 20.34
C GLU A 322 2.60 -19.73 19.68
N VAL A 323 2.80 -19.39 18.41
CA VAL A 323 4.08 -19.60 17.71
C VAL A 323 5.22 -18.82 18.36
N TYR A 324 4.96 -17.57 18.76
CA TYR A 324 5.97 -16.76 19.45
C TYR A 324 6.41 -17.38 20.77
N ARG A 325 5.47 -17.89 21.56
CA ARG A 325 5.74 -18.59 22.83
C ARG A 325 6.46 -19.92 22.59
N LYS A 326 5.99 -20.73 21.63
CA LYS A 326 6.59 -22.00 21.22
C LYS A 326 8.07 -21.87 20.88
N HIS A 327 8.44 -20.81 20.15
CA HIS A 327 9.84 -20.58 19.74
C HIS A 327 10.67 -19.78 20.74
N GLY A 328 10.06 -19.26 21.81
CA GLY A 328 10.71 -18.42 22.81
C GLY A 328 11.19 -17.09 22.23
N LEU A 329 10.42 -16.47 21.33
CA LEU A 329 10.86 -15.28 20.61
C LEU A 329 11.04 -14.09 21.56
N PRO A 330 12.12 -13.29 21.40
CA PRO A 330 12.27 -12.03 22.12
C PRO A 330 11.14 -11.05 21.78
N ILE A 331 10.77 -10.20 22.74
CA ILE A 331 9.66 -9.24 22.60
C ILE A 331 9.83 -8.30 21.40
N ASP A 332 11.08 -7.90 21.09
CA ASP A 332 11.38 -7.03 19.95
C ASP A 332 11.07 -7.71 18.60
N VAL A 333 11.28 -9.03 18.51
CA VAL A 333 10.98 -9.81 17.31
C VAL A 333 9.47 -9.94 17.11
N ARG A 334 8.74 -10.21 18.19
CA ARG A 334 7.26 -10.28 18.18
C ARG A 334 6.67 -8.94 17.74
N ALA A 335 7.13 -7.85 18.36
CA ALA A 335 6.70 -6.50 18.01
C ALA A 335 6.97 -6.16 16.54
N ALA A 336 8.14 -6.51 16.00
CA ALA A 336 8.44 -6.29 14.59
C ALA A 336 7.49 -7.06 13.65
N PHE A 337 7.21 -8.34 13.96
CA PHE A 337 6.26 -9.14 13.20
C PHE A 337 4.84 -8.54 13.20
N ASP A 338 4.38 -8.05 14.34
CA ASP A 338 3.01 -7.54 14.47
C ASP A 338 2.85 -6.09 14.02
N VAL A 339 3.90 -5.24 14.10
CA VAL A 339 3.90 -3.95 13.36
C VAL A 339 3.82 -4.19 11.85
N ALA A 340 4.49 -5.22 11.33
CA ALA A 340 4.39 -5.58 9.92
C ALA A 340 2.97 -6.05 9.55
N LEU A 341 2.33 -6.84 10.41
CA LEU A 341 0.93 -7.26 10.24
C LEU A 341 -0.03 -6.06 10.27
N LEU A 342 0.14 -5.15 11.23
CA LEU A 342 -0.66 -3.91 11.33
C LEU A 342 -0.55 -3.08 10.06
N TRP A 343 0.67 -2.85 9.57
CA TRP A 343 0.91 -2.11 8.33
C TRP A 343 0.25 -2.79 7.13
N ALA A 344 0.46 -4.10 6.96
CA ALA A 344 -0.05 -4.85 5.82
C ALA A 344 -1.58 -4.88 5.78
N THR A 345 -2.23 -5.16 6.91
CA THR A 345 -3.70 -5.30 7.01
C THR A 345 -4.45 -3.97 7.02
N THR A 346 -3.78 -2.83 7.11
CA THR A 346 -4.44 -1.52 7.28
C THR A 346 -4.24 -0.60 6.10
N VAL A 347 -3.00 -0.46 5.63
CA VAL A 347 -2.60 0.63 4.72
C VAL A 347 -3.28 0.53 3.35
N ASN A 348 -3.32 -0.67 2.77
CA ASN A 348 -3.85 -0.87 1.42
C ASN A 348 -5.38 -0.70 1.39
N SER A 349 -6.11 -1.35 2.30
CA SER A 349 -7.57 -1.24 2.38
C SER A 349 -8.03 0.19 2.59
N THR A 350 -7.34 0.94 3.45
CA THR A 350 -7.64 2.34 3.73
C THR A 350 -7.57 3.20 2.45
N SER A 351 -6.52 3.00 1.66
CA SER A 351 -6.33 3.69 0.37
C SER A 351 -7.40 3.30 -0.63
N LEU A 352 -7.63 1.99 -0.82
CA LEU A 352 -8.55 1.50 -1.84
C LEU A 352 -10.00 1.88 -1.54
N ILE A 353 -10.43 1.84 -0.29
CA ILE A 353 -11.79 2.27 0.10
C ILE A 353 -11.95 3.78 -0.18
N SER A 354 -11.00 4.60 0.29
CA SER A 354 -11.09 6.06 0.15
C SER A 354 -11.13 6.48 -1.33
N TRP A 355 -10.24 5.95 -2.17
CA TRP A 355 -10.24 6.26 -3.60
C TRP A 355 -11.45 5.69 -4.34
N SER A 356 -11.93 4.50 -3.97
CA SER A 356 -13.13 3.93 -4.60
C SER A 356 -14.36 4.79 -4.33
N LEU A 357 -14.54 5.26 -3.10
CA LEU A 357 -15.63 6.18 -2.77
C LEU A 357 -15.47 7.49 -3.55
N PHE A 358 -14.27 8.11 -3.50
CA PHE A 358 -13.99 9.36 -4.18
C PHE A 358 -14.30 9.32 -5.69
N GLU A 359 -13.90 8.24 -6.38
CA GLU A 359 -14.16 8.08 -7.81
C GLU A 359 -15.62 7.71 -8.10
N LEU A 360 -16.22 6.88 -7.25
CA LEU A 360 -17.60 6.46 -7.44
C LEU A 360 -18.59 7.62 -7.31
N TYR A 361 -18.42 8.51 -6.33
CA TYR A 361 -19.31 9.66 -6.14
C TYR A 361 -19.19 10.73 -7.25
N GLN A 362 -18.12 10.68 -8.06
CA GLN A 362 -18.00 11.52 -9.26
C GLN A 362 -18.94 11.07 -10.40
N ASP A 363 -19.43 9.83 -10.37
CA ASP A 363 -20.36 9.29 -11.36
C ASP A 363 -21.70 8.91 -10.70
N PRO A 364 -22.67 9.84 -10.65
CA PRO A 364 -23.98 9.59 -10.04
C PRO A 364 -24.75 8.44 -10.70
N VAL A 365 -24.53 8.19 -12.00
CA VAL A 365 -25.22 7.13 -12.75
C VAL A 365 -24.70 5.77 -12.30
N LEU A 366 -23.38 5.60 -12.27
CA LEU A 366 -22.75 4.39 -11.77
C LEU A 366 -23.07 4.15 -10.29
N LEU A 367 -23.02 5.19 -9.46
CA LEU A 367 -23.39 5.11 -8.05
C LEU A 367 -24.83 4.60 -7.87
N SER A 368 -25.78 5.10 -8.65
CA SER A 368 -27.17 4.64 -8.62
C SER A 368 -27.28 3.17 -9.02
N GLN A 369 -26.60 2.75 -10.09
CA GLN A 369 -26.59 1.35 -10.55
C GLN A 369 -26.00 0.41 -9.50
N ILE A 370 -24.92 0.81 -8.82
CA ILE A 370 -24.31 0.03 -7.74
C ILE A 370 -25.27 -0.07 -6.55
N ARG A 371 -25.91 1.03 -6.14
CA ARG A 371 -26.90 1.04 -5.05
C ARG A 371 -28.06 0.07 -5.33
N GLU A 372 -28.57 0.06 -6.55
CA GLU A 372 -29.57 -0.92 -6.99
C GLU A 372 -29.02 -2.35 -6.92
N GLN A 373 -27.81 -2.58 -7.44
CA GLN A 373 -27.16 -3.90 -7.46
C GLN A 373 -26.93 -4.47 -6.05
N ILE A 374 -26.55 -3.66 -5.06
CA ILE A 374 -26.28 -4.14 -3.70
C ILE A 374 -27.54 -4.32 -2.84
N THR A 375 -28.70 -3.80 -3.28
CA THR A 375 -29.97 -3.83 -2.51
C THR A 375 -30.35 -5.22 -1.97
N PRO A 376 -30.17 -6.34 -2.70
CA PRO A 376 -30.49 -7.68 -2.19
C PRO A 376 -29.55 -8.15 -1.04
N PHE A 377 -28.35 -7.56 -0.95
CA PHE A 377 -27.26 -8.01 -0.10
C PHE A 377 -27.06 -7.10 1.11
N VAL A 378 -27.40 -5.82 0.99
CA VAL A 378 -27.23 -4.81 2.04
C VAL A 378 -28.57 -4.21 2.41
N LYS A 379 -28.93 -4.32 3.69
CA LYS A 379 -30.10 -3.67 4.26
C LYS A 379 -29.68 -2.89 5.50
N ILE A 380 -29.81 -1.58 5.41
CA ILE A 380 -29.64 -0.66 6.54
C ILE A 380 -31.01 -0.14 6.93
N VAL A 381 -31.32 -0.21 8.22
CA VAL A 381 -32.60 0.21 8.77
C VAL A 381 -32.38 1.30 9.79
N GLN A 382 -33.30 2.27 9.84
CA GLN A 382 -33.40 3.18 10.96
C GLN A 382 -34.22 2.47 12.06
N PRO A 383 -33.62 2.09 13.21
CA PRO A 383 -34.38 1.45 14.28
C PRO A 383 -35.49 2.37 14.78
N LYS A 384 -36.60 1.78 15.19
CA LYS A 384 -37.70 2.55 15.79
C LYS A 384 -37.20 3.23 17.07
N ASN A 385 -37.41 4.54 17.15
CA ASN A 385 -37.01 5.33 18.29
C ASN A 385 -38.11 5.38 19.36
N ASP A 386 -38.08 4.43 20.28
CA ASP A 386 -39.04 4.37 21.40
C ASP A 386 -38.69 5.36 22.54
N PHE A 387 -37.53 6.03 22.49
CA PHE A 387 -37.06 7.02 23.48
C PHE A 387 -37.47 8.47 23.16
N GLY A 388 -38.20 8.69 22.05
CA GLY A 388 -38.63 10.01 21.59
C GLY A 388 -37.55 10.78 20.81
N GLY A 389 -37.95 11.86 20.12
CA GLY A 389 -37.08 12.59 19.17
C GLY A 389 -35.85 13.29 19.76
N ALA A 390 -35.68 13.28 21.09
CA ALA A 390 -34.51 13.84 21.77
C ALA A 390 -33.29 12.89 21.78
N VAL A 391 -33.50 11.59 21.60
CA VAL A 391 -32.42 10.59 21.55
C VAL A 391 -32.27 10.13 20.12
N TRP A 392 -31.16 10.45 19.47
CA TRP A 392 -30.89 9.91 18.14
C TRP A 392 -30.41 8.46 18.25
N ILE A 393 -31.04 7.55 17.51
CA ILE A 393 -30.59 6.16 17.39
C ILE A 393 -29.88 6.03 16.03
N PRO A 394 -28.65 5.51 15.97
CA PRO A 394 -27.97 5.31 14.71
C PRO A 394 -28.66 4.27 13.82
N PRO A 395 -28.65 4.44 12.48
CA PRO A 395 -29.00 3.36 11.56
C PRO A 395 -28.13 2.12 11.80
N GLN A 396 -28.73 0.94 11.65
CA GLN A 396 -28.05 -0.35 11.86
C GLN A 396 -28.03 -1.18 10.57
N VAL A 397 -26.93 -1.90 10.35
CA VAL A 397 -26.75 -2.85 9.25
C VAL A 397 -27.49 -4.15 9.61
N GLN A 398 -28.80 -4.19 9.36
CA GLN A 398 -29.63 -5.39 9.60
C GLN A 398 -29.17 -6.60 8.78
N LYS A 399 -28.65 -6.38 7.57
CA LYS A 399 -28.17 -7.45 6.69
C LYS A 399 -26.99 -6.96 5.86
N LEU A 400 -25.91 -7.72 5.86
CA LEU A 400 -24.83 -7.59 4.88
C LEU A 400 -24.31 -8.97 4.47
N ASP A 401 -24.66 -9.39 3.26
CA ASP A 401 -24.21 -10.65 2.65
C ASP A 401 -22.91 -10.43 1.85
N LEU A 402 -21.77 -10.66 2.50
CA LEU A 402 -20.44 -10.50 1.88
C LEU A 402 -20.22 -11.44 0.69
N GLU A 403 -20.70 -12.68 0.75
CA GLU A 403 -20.52 -13.63 -0.34
C GLU A 403 -21.34 -13.20 -1.56
N GLY A 404 -22.56 -12.71 -1.34
CA GLY A 404 -23.38 -12.10 -2.37
C GLY A 404 -22.72 -10.87 -3.02
N LEU A 405 -22.13 -9.98 -2.21
CA LEU A 405 -21.35 -8.84 -2.73
C LEU A 405 -20.15 -9.28 -3.57
N VAL A 406 -19.43 -10.31 -3.12
CA VAL A 406 -18.26 -10.83 -3.85
C VAL A 406 -18.69 -11.55 -5.14
N THR A 407 -19.78 -12.31 -5.16
CA THR A 407 -20.08 -13.22 -6.28
C THR A 407 -21.11 -12.67 -7.28
N LYS A 408 -21.98 -11.75 -6.85
CA LYS A 408 -23.15 -11.30 -7.62
C LYS A 408 -23.16 -9.79 -7.89
N CYS A 409 -22.13 -9.04 -7.48
CA CYS A 409 -22.03 -7.59 -7.72
C CYS A 409 -20.84 -7.24 -8.64
N PRO A 410 -20.93 -7.51 -9.96
CA PRO A 410 -19.84 -7.27 -10.91
C PRO A 410 -19.44 -5.79 -11.04
N LEU A 411 -20.36 -4.84 -10.84
CA LEU A 411 -20.02 -3.41 -10.89
C LEU A 411 -19.13 -3.04 -9.71
N LEU A 412 -19.48 -3.54 -8.52
CA LEU A 412 -18.71 -3.31 -7.30
C LEU A 412 -17.32 -3.98 -7.38
N GLN A 413 -17.23 -5.18 -7.96
CA GLN A 413 -15.95 -5.80 -8.28
C GLN A 413 -15.12 -4.96 -9.27
N GLY A 414 -15.76 -4.42 -10.31
CA GLY A 414 -15.10 -3.54 -11.28
C GLY A 414 -14.58 -2.25 -10.65
N VAL A 415 -15.31 -1.67 -9.69
CA VAL A 415 -14.84 -0.55 -8.86
C VAL A 415 -13.56 -0.91 -8.12
N TYR A 416 -13.54 -2.05 -7.43
CA TYR A 416 -12.34 -2.52 -6.73
C TYR A 416 -11.16 -2.70 -7.70
N LEU A 417 -11.37 -3.37 -8.84
CA LEU A 417 -10.32 -3.64 -9.82
C LEU A 417 -9.76 -2.36 -10.44
N GLU A 418 -10.60 -1.40 -10.80
CA GLU A 418 -10.14 -0.15 -11.40
C GLU A 418 -9.42 0.74 -10.38
N THR A 419 -9.94 0.81 -9.15
CA THR A 419 -9.25 1.53 -8.07
C THR A 419 -7.92 0.87 -7.75
N LEU A 420 -7.86 -0.46 -7.70
CA LEU A 420 -6.62 -1.20 -7.50
C LEU A 420 -5.61 -0.95 -8.64
N ARG A 421 -6.07 -0.86 -9.89
CA ARG A 421 -5.20 -0.54 -11.03
C ARG A 421 -4.57 0.85 -10.88
N LEU A 422 -5.37 1.87 -10.57
CA LEU A 422 -4.92 3.27 -10.55
C LEU A 422 -4.25 3.69 -9.24
N TYR A 423 -4.76 3.24 -8.11
CA TYR A 423 -4.40 3.69 -6.77
C TYR A 423 -3.79 2.58 -5.90
N GLY A 424 -3.90 1.33 -6.33
CA GLY A 424 -3.23 0.22 -5.67
C GLY A 424 -1.72 0.36 -5.70
N GLY A 425 -1.10 -0.06 -4.60
CA GLY A 425 0.32 -0.34 -4.56
C GLY A 425 0.66 -1.67 -5.23
N GLY A 426 1.83 -2.19 -4.88
CA GLY A 426 2.32 -3.46 -5.43
C GLY A 426 3.72 -3.28 -5.96
N TRP A 427 4.68 -3.26 -5.03
CA TRP A 427 6.07 -3.48 -5.33
C TRP A 427 6.40 -4.87 -4.80
N SER A 428 7.08 -5.68 -5.58
CA SER A 428 7.54 -7.01 -5.24
C SER A 428 9.00 -7.18 -5.70
N ALA A 429 9.78 -8.00 -5.00
CA ALA A 429 11.20 -8.14 -5.28
C ALA A 429 11.73 -9.52 -4.89
N ARG A 430 12.64 -10.06 -5.71
CA ARG A 430 13.34 -11.32 -5.46
C ARG A 430 14.84 -11.11 -5.61
N TYR A 431 15.62 -11.77 -4.75
CA TYR A 431 17.06 -11.88 -4.91
C TYR A 431 17.38 -13.11 -5.75
N LEU A 432 18.12 -12.94 -6.84
CA LEU A 432 18.43 -14.02 -7.76
C LEU A 432 19.68 -14.76 -7.29
N LYS A 433 19.52 -16.03 -6.89
CA LYS A 433 20.64 -16.91 -6.51
C LYS A 433 21.34 -17.49 -7.73
N GLU A 434 20.61 -17.62 -8.84
CA GLU A 434 21.11 -18.13 -10.13
C GLU A 434 20.71 -17.20 -11.29
N ASP A 435 21.30 -17.42 -12.47
CA ASP A 435 20.89 -16.72 -13.69
C ASP A 435 19.48 -17.21 -14.09
N VAL A 436 18.52 -16.29 -14.26
CA VAL A 436 17.13 -16.61 -14.60
C VAL A 436 16.81 -16.18 -16.02
N ILE A 437 16.35 -17.11 -16.86
CA ILE A 437 15.90 -16.81 -18.22
C ILE A 437 14.39 -16.62 -18.22
N LEU A 438 13.95 -15.40 -18.49
CA LEU A 438 12.55 -15.05 -18.71
C LEU A 438 12.27 -15.07 -20.20
N LYS A 439 11.53 -16.08 -20.66
CA LYS A 439 11.16 -16.25 -22.08
C LYS A 439 9.68 -16.00 -22.29
N ASP A 440 9.38 -15.10 -23.21
CA ASP A 440 8.06 -14.86 -23.77
C ASP A 440 8.02 -15.31 -25.25
N LYS A 441 6.85 -15.18 -25.89
CA LYS A 441 6.67 -15.50 -27.33
C LYS A 441 7.61 -14.68 -28.23
N GLU A 442 7.86 -13.42 -27.87
CA GLU A 442 8.62 -12.47 -28.69
C GLU A 442 10.08 -12.32 -28.26
N ASP A 443 10.35 -12.31 -26.96
CA ASP A 443 11.65 -11.98 -26.40
C ASP A 443 12.12 -12.99 -25.34
N SER A 444 13.43 -13.12 -25.19
CA SER A 444 14.06 -13.85 -24.11
C SER A 444 15.07 -12.97 -23.41
N PHE A 445 14.93 -12.84 -22.09
CA PHE A 445 15.82 -12.04 -21.25
C PHE A 445 16.51 -12.89 -20.19
N VAL A 446 17.77 -12.61 -19.91
CA VAL A 446 18.51 -13.23 -18.81
C VAL A 446 18.79 -12.24 -17.70
N LEU A 447 18.20 -12.49 -16.53
CA LEU A 447 18.52 -11.80 -15.30
C LEU A 447 19.70 -12.50 -14.63
N LYS A 448 20.70 -11.74 -14.20
CA LYS A 448 21.93 -12.31 -13.64
C LYS A 448 21.76 -12.71 -12.18
N LYS A 449 22.45 -13.77 -11.77
CA LYS A 449 22.63 -14.09 -10.35
C LYS A 449 23.23 -12.91 -9.58
N GLU A 450 22.99 -12.88 -8.27
CA GLU A 450 23.42 -11.84 -7.34
C GLU A 450 22.85 -10.45 -7.66
N THR A 451 21.70 -10.41 -8.33
CA THR A 451 20.95 -9.18 -8.63
C THR A 451 19.52 -9.27 -8.11
N PHE A 452 18.81 -8.14 -8.13
CA PHE A 452 17.41 -8.09 -7.73
C PHE A 452 16.49 -8.05 -8.95
N ALA A 453 15.40 -8.80 -8.92
CA ALA A 453 14.31 -8.72 -9.86
C ALA A 453 13.09 -8.13 -9.18
N HIS A 454 12.54 -7.04 -9.72
CA HIS A 454 11.41 -6.29 -9.19
C HIS A 454 10.21 -6.42 -10.10
N ILE A 455 9.04 -6.59 -9.49
CA ILE A 455 7.74 -6.44 -10.12
C ILE A 455 7.10 -5.22 -9.48
N VAL A 456 6.75 -4.23 -10.30
CA VAL A 456 6.04 -3.03 -9.82
C VAL A 456 4.77 -2.93 -10.62
N ASN A 457 3.64 -3.26 -9.99
CA ASN A 457 2.34 -3.35 -10.64
C ASN A 457 1.98 -2.07 -11.39
N ASP A 458 2.29 -0.91 -10.78
CA ASP A 458 2.07 0.41 -11.39
C ASP A 458 2.75 0.59 -12.75
N LEU A 459 3.89 -0.06 -13.00
CA LEU A 459 4.57 0.04 -14.30
C LEU A 459 3.72 -0.56 -15.42
N HIS A 460 2.99 -1.64 -15.15
CA HIS A 460 2.06 -2.26 -16.08
C HIS A 460 0.70 -1.56 -16.07
N HIS A 461 0.14 -1.32 -14.89
CA HIS A 461 -1.20 -0.77 -14.69
C HIS A 461 -1.39 0.64 -15.25
N SER A 462 -0.32 1.45 -15.28
CA SER A 462 -0.33 2.81 -15.84
C SER A 462 0.25 2.89 -17.26
N ASP A 463 0.48 1.75 -17.92
CA ASP A 463 1.04 1.71 -19.28
C ASP A 463 -0.05 1.94 -20.33
N PRO A 464 0.02 3.02 -21.14
CA PRO A 464 -0.96 3.26 -22.19
C PRO A 464 -0.95 2.21 -23.32
N ARG A 465 0.08 1.34 -23.38
CA ARG A 465 0.14 0.22 -24.32
C ARG A 465 -0.70 -0.98 -23.86
N SER A 466 -0.94 -1.07 -22.55
CA SER A 466 -1.72 -2.15 -21.93
C SER A 466 -3.16 -1.71 -21.66
N PHE A 467 -3.37 -0.44 -21.31
CA PHE A 467 -4.68 0.12 -20.96
C PHE A 467 -4.95 1.39 -21.77
N THR A 468 -6.03 1.39 -22.55
CA THR A 468 -6.53 2.61 -23.23
C THR A 468 -6.90 3.65 -22.18
N ASP A 469 -6.62 4.94 -22.40
CA ASP A 469 -6.87 5.99 -21.40
C ASP A 469 -6.38 5.62 -19.99
N ALA A 470 -5.14 5.10 -19.88
CA ALA A 470 -4.59 4.51 -18.65
C ALA A 470 -4.66 5.37 -17.38
N LYS A 471 -4.94 6.68 -17.49
CA LYS A 471 -5.10 7.59 -16.34
C LYS A 471 -6.56 7.85 -15.95
N VAL A 472 -7.52 7.44 -16.77
CA VAL A 472 -8.95 7.64 -16.53
C VAL A 472 -9.48 6.42 -15.80
N TRP A 473 -10.18 6.65 -14.69
CA TRP A 473 -10.86 5.61 -13.92
C TRP A 473 -12.14 5.21 -14.65
N GLN A 474 -12.19 3.95 -15.12
CA GLN A 474 -13.32 3.41 -15.87
C GLN A 474 -13.62 1.96 -15.45
N VAL A 475 -14.75 1.76 -14.78
CA VAL A 475 -15.21 0.44 -14.30
C VAL A 475 -15.52 -0.53 -15.45
N GLY A 476 -16.03 -0.01 -16.57
CA GLY A 476 -16.43 -0.82 -17.73
C GLY A 476 -15.34 -1.69 -18.35
N ARG A 477 -14.06 -1.45 -18.04
CA ARG A 477 -12.92 -2.25 -18.54
C ARG A 477 -12.97 -3.71 -18.14
N TYR A 478 -13.54 -4.01 -16.99
CA TYR A 478 -13.56 -5.36 -16.41
C TYR A 478 -14.88 -6.07 -16.63
N LEU A 479 -15.89 -5.39 -17.17
CA LEU A 479 -17.24 -5.94 -17.29
C LEU A 479 -17.39 -6.69 -18.62
N GLU A 480 -17.69 -7.98 -18.53
CA GLU A 480 -18.04 -8.82 -19.67
C GLU A 480 -19.50 -9.26 -19.59
N ASP A 481 -20.21 -9.13 -20.71
CA ASP A 481 -21.54 -9.71 -20.86
C ASP A 481 -21.41 -11.19 -21.21
N THR A 482 -21.91 -12.04 -20.32
CA THR A 482 -21.98 -13.49 -20.52
C THR A 482 -23.43 -13.89 -20.80
N VAL A 483 -23.65 -14.78 -21.78
CA VAL A 483 -24.97 -15.32 -22.07
C VAL A 483 -25.05 -16.72 -21.48
N GLY A 484 -25.88 -16.88 -20.44
CA GLY A 484 -26.10 -18.18 -19.80
C GLY A 484 -26.81 -19.16 -20.73
N LYS A 485 -26.79 -20.46 -20.37
CA LYS A 485 -27.43 -21.55 -21.14
C LYS A 485 -28.93 -21.36 -21.43
N LYS A 486 -29.60 -20.49 -20.68
CA LYS A 486 -31.03 -20.12 -20.84
C LYS A 486 -31.23 -18.81 -21.62
N GLY A 487 -30.19 -18.24 -22.24
CA GLY A 487 -30.26 -16.96 -22.95
C GLY A 487 -30.26 -15.72 -22.04
N VAL A 488 -30.12 -15.89 -20.72
CA VAL A 488 -30.06 -14.78 -19.77
C VAL A 488 -28.68 -14.12 -19.86
N LYS A 489 -28.66 -12.82 -20.14
CA LYS A 489 -27.44 -12.01 -20.08
C LYS A 489 -27.09 -11.73 -18.62
N THR A 490 -25.91 -12.13 -18.19
CA THR A 490 -25.32 -11.86 -16.88
C THR A 490 -24.00 -11.15 -17.06
N GLN A 491 -23.76 -10.09 -16.31
CA GLN A 491 -22.49 -9.39 -16.33
C GLN A 491 -21.53 -10.04 -15.33
N ARG A 492 -20.25 -10.17 -15.69
CA ARG A 492 -19.19 -10.67 -14.82
C ARG A 492 -18.00 -9.72 -14.84
N ALA A 493 -17.34 -9.54 -13.70
CA ALA A 493 -16.06 -8.83 -13.68
C ALA A 493 -14.91 -9.82 -13.92
N GLU A 494 -14.05 -9.51 -14.89
CA GLU A 494 -12.83 -10.26 -15.18
C GLU A 494 -11.60 -9.38 -14.90
N PRO A 495 -10.67 -9.82 -14.03
CA PRO A 495 -9.52 -9.01 -13.61
C PRO A 495 -8.41 -8.89 -14.66
N TYR A 496 -8.40 -9.77 -15.67
CA TYR A 496 -7.35 -9.88 -16.68
C TYR A 496 -5.93 -9.91 -16.08
N THR A 497 -5.17 -8.82 -16.27
CA THR A 497 -3.80 -8.66 -15.81
C THR A 497 -3.68 -7.90 -14.48
N VAL A 498 -4.77 -7.36 -13.95
CA VAL A 498 -4.78 -6.62 -12.68
C VAL A 498 -4.81 -7.60 -11.53
N ARG A 499 -3.83 -7.48 -10.63
CA ARG A 499 -3.73 -8.33 -9.43
C ARG A 499 -3.38 -7.46 -8.23
N ALA A 500 -3.95 -7.81 -7.08
CA ALA A 500 -3.77 -7.05 -5.85
C ALA A 500 -2.37 -7.21 -5.28
N SER A 501 -1.88 -8.45 -5.26
CA SER A 501 -0.55 -8.79 -4.80
C SER A 501 -0.06 -10.04 -5.53
N ASP A 502 1.26 -10.20 -5.57
CA ASP A 502 1.93 -11.46 -5.87
C ASP A 502 2.58 -12.08 -4.61
N GLY A 503 2.30 -11.50 -3.43
CA GLY A 503 2.71 -11.99 -2.11
C GLY A 503 4.11 -11.58 -1.64
N THR A 504 4.85 -10.72 -2.35
CA THR A 504 6.32 -10.66 -2.17
C THR A 504 6.87 -9.56 -1.24
N LEU A 505 6.16 -8.43 -1.03
CA LEU A 505 6.69 -7.29 -0.25
C LEU A 505 5.77 -6.85 0.89
N THR A 506 4.56 -7.43 0.95
CA THR A 506 3.57 -7.16 2.00
C THR A 506 3.80 -7.95 3.29
N MET A 507 4.84 -8.80 3.38
CA MET A 507 5.12 -9.73 4.49
C MET A 507 3.98 -10.75 4.78
N CYS A 508 2.78 -10.53 4.24
CA CYS A 508 1.65 -11.43 4.16
C CYS A 508 0.81 -11.07 2.91
N ASP A 509 0.13 -12.05 2.31
CA ASP A 509 -0.85 -11.79 1.27
C ASP A 509 -2.22 -11.58 1.92
N ASP A 510 -2.70 -10.33 1.95
CA ASP A 510 -3.97 -9.92 2.53
C ASP A 510 -5.03 -9.61 1.46
N SER A 511 -4.80 -9.98 0.21
CA SER A 511 -5.60 -9.54 -0.94
C SER A 511 -7.08 -9.93 -0.83
N GLU A 512 -7.40 -11.14 -0.41
CA GLU A 512 -8.78 -11.59 -0.19
C GLU A 512 -9.46 -10.82 0.95
N PHE A 513 -8.75 -10.60 2.06
CA PHE A 513 -9.26 -9.81 3.17
C PHE A 513 -9.49 -8.34 2.79
N THR A 514 -8.55 -7.76 2.05
CA THR A 514 -8.67 -6.39 1.53
C THR A 514 -9.81 -6.25 0.54
N LEU A 515 -10.03 -7.21 -0.36
CA LEU A 515 -11.21 -7.23 -1.23
C LEU A 515 -12.50 -7.17 -0.38
N ARG A 516 -12.67 -8.08 0.60
CA ARG A 516 -13.88 -8.12 1.44
C ARG A 516 -14.09 -6.82 2.21
N LYS A 517 -13.03 -6.24 2.79
CA LYS A 517 -13.07 -4.91 3.43
C LYS A 517 -13.52 -3.82 2.45
N VAL A 518 -12.96 -3.78 1.24
CA VAL A 518 -13.33 -2.76 0.26
C VAL A 518 -14.82 -2.85 -0.09
N LEU A 519 -15.33 -4.04 -0.41
CA LEU A 519 -16.73 -4.22 -0.77
C LEU A 519 -17.68 -3.85 0.37
N MET A 520 -17.38 -4.26 1.61
CA MET A 520 -18.26 -3.99 2.76
C MET A 520 -18.28 -2.51 3.13
N TYR A 521 -17.11 -1.85 3.21
CA TYR A 521 -17.04 -0.44 3.58
C TYR A 521 -17.68 0.45 2.52
N ILE A 522 -17.45 0.17 1.23
CA ILE A 522 -18.11 0.93 0.15
C ILE A 522 -19.62 0.76 0.26
N SER A 523 -20.11 -0.47 0.37
CA SER A 523 -21.55 -0.74 0.35
C SER A 523 -22.28 -0.12 1.53
N VAL A 524 -21.68 -0.15 2.72
CA VAL A 524 -22.22 0.52 3.92
C VAL A 524 -22.19 2.03 3.76
N PHE A 525 -21.03 2.59 3.36
CA PHE A 525 -20.87 4.04 3.26
C PHE A 525 -21.80 4.68 2.22
N ILE A 526 -21.94 4.10 1.02
CA ILE A 526 -22.85 4.62 -0.02
C ILE A 526 -24.33 4.48 0.32
N SER A 527 -24.65 3.67 1.33
CA SER A 527 -26.00 3.49 1.84
C SER A 527 -26.34 4.50 2.96
N LEU A 528 -25.33 5.03 3.65
CA LEU A 528 -25.49 5.95 4.80
C LEU A 528 -25.24 7.42 4.47
N TYR A 529 -24.38 7.71 3.49
CA TYR A 529 -23.90 9.06 3.24
C TYR A 529 -24.03 9.44 1.76
N GLU A 530 -24.03 10.75 1.52
CA GLU A 530 -23.86 11.37 0.22
C GLU A 530 -22.65 12.32 0.27
N LEU A 531 -21.82 12.31 -0.77
CA LEU A 531 -20.66 13.20 -0.90
C LEU A 531 -20.87 14.23 -2.00
N GLU A 532 -20.38 15.44 -1.77
CA GLU A 532 -20.39 16.54 -2.73
C GLU A 532 -19.06 17.30 -2.74
N PRO A 533 -18.68 17.91 -3.88
CA PRO A 533 -17.53 18.81 -3.92
C PRO A 533 -17.78 20.04 -3.04
N ALA A 534 -16.80 20.41 -2.22
CA ALA A 534 -16.96 21.56 -1.32
C ALA A 534 -17.16 22.87 -2.10
N GLY A 535 -18.35 23.46 -2.00
CA GLY A 535 -18.66 24.81 -2.50
C GLY A 535 -18.58 24.97 -4.01
N SER A 536 -18.62 23.87 -4.79
CA SER A 536 -18.60 23.93 -6.25
C SER A 536 -19.30 22.73 -6.86
N GLU A 537 -19.77 22.86 -8.11
CA GLU A 537 -20.31 21.72 -8.86
C GLU A 537 -19.21 20.77 -9.37
N ARG A 538 -17.94 21.19 -9.32
CA ARG A 538 -16.82 20.45 -9.92
C ARG A 538 -16.02 19.70 -8.86
N TRP A 539 -15.88 18.39 -9.06
CA TRP A 539 -15.02 17.55 -8.24
C TRP A 539 -13.54 17.96 -8.33
N PRO A 540 -12.81 17.93 -7.19
CA PRO A 540 -11.38 18.22 -7.18
C PRO A 540 -10.60 17.16 -7.98
N SER A 541 -9.48 17.52 -8.59
CA SER A 541 -8.59 16.58 -9.28
C SER A 541 -7.25 16.50 -8.54
N PRO A 542 -7.18 15.75 -7.42
CA PRO A 542 -5.99 15.70 -6.59
C PRO A 542 -4.79 15.09 -7.32
N SER A 543 -3.61 15.66 -7.08
CA SER A 543 -2.36 15.01 -7.48
C SER A 543 -2.10 13.80 -6.60
N VAL A 544 -1.71 12.68 -7.19
CA VAL A 544 -1.54 11.40 -6.48
C VAL A 544 -0.06 11.18 -6.15
N VAL A 545 0.21 10.80 -4.90
CA VAL A 545 1.50 10.26 -4.46
C VAL A 545 1.36 8.76 -4.26
N LYS A 546 2.25 7.98 -4.88
CA LYS A 546 2.25 6.52 -4.77
C LYS A 546 3.30 6.03 -3.76
N GLY A 547 2.82 5.36 -2.73
CA GLY A 547 3.60 4.57 -1.77
C GLY A 547 3.77 3.12 -2.22
N VAL A 548 4.31 2.27 -1.33
CA VAL A 548 4.54 0.84 -1.63
C VAL A 548 3.21 0.08 -1.71
N ALA A 549 2.33 0.33 -0.74
CA ALA A 549 1.06 -0.36 -0.59
C ALA A 549 -0.15 0.52 -0.96
N SER A 550 -0.04 1.84 -0.81
CA SER A 550 -1.16 2.78 -0.98
C SER A 550 -0.80 4.00 -1.81
N ALA A 551 -1.81 4.62 -2.41
CA ALA A 551 -1.73 5.95 -3.00
C ALA A 551 -2.49 6.95 -2.13
N GLN A 552 -2.00 8.18 -2.03
CA GLN A 552 -2.60 9.23 -1.22
C GLN A 552 -2.65 10.54 -2.03
N PRO A 553 -3.61 11.42 -1.79
CA PRO A 553 -3.59 12.74 -2.40
C PRO A 553 -2.43 13.56 -1.83
N TRP A 554 -1.79 14.37 -2.67
CA TRP A 554 -0.69 15.26 -2.27
C TRP A 554 -1.12 16.37 -1.31
N ARG A 555 -2.40 16.75 -1.37
CA ARG A 555 -3.03 17.79 -0.55
C ARG A 555 -4.38 17.29 -0.08
N SER A 556 -4.83 17.85 1.03
CA SER A 556 -6.19 17.69 1.55
C SER A 556 -7.26 17.86 0.48
N VAL A 557 -8.28 17.00 0.52
CA VAL A 557 -9.41 17.04 -0.40
C VAL A 557 -10.66 17.31 0.41
N ARG A 558 -11.09 18.57 0.39
CA ARG A 558 -12.26 19.00 1.14
C ARG A 558 -13.53 18.60 0.40
N LEU A 559 -14.39 17.81 1.05
CA LEU A 559 -15.70 17.42 0.55
C LEU A 559 -16.78 17.78 1.56
N TRP A 560 -18.00 17.93 1.07
CA TRP A 560 -19.19 18.05 1.90
C TRP A 560 -19.86 16.70 2.01
N VAL A 561 -20.29 16.36 3.21
CA VAL A 561 -20.97 15.09 3.49
C VAL A 561 -22.29 15.38 4.14
N ARG A 562 -23.29 14.60 3.74
CA ARG A 562 -24.66 14.64 4.25
C ARG A 562 -25.14 13.23 4.51
N ARG A 563 -26.04 13.09 5.47
CA ARG A 563 -26.64 11.80 5.82
C ARG A 563 -27.72 11.45 4.81
N ARG A 564 -27.76 10.19 4.40
CA ARG A 564 -28.83 9.64 3.57
C ARG A 564 -29.91 9.06 4.49
N SER A 565 -31.18 9.33 4.18
CA SER A 565 -32.29 8.75 4.94
C SER A 565 -32.37 7.23 4.67
N PRO A 566 -32.13 6.36 5.68
CA PRO A 566 -32.29 4.93 5.50
C PRO A 566 -33.78 4.55 5.44
N GLN A 567 -34.08 3.34 4.97
CA GLN A 567 -35.47 2.86 5.00
C GLN A 567 -35.93 2.69 6.47
N PRO A 568 -37.17 3.10 6.81
CA PRO A 568 -37.74 2.81 8.12
C PRO A 568 -37.83 1.29 8.32
N GLN A 569 -37.57 0.84 9.55
CA GLN A 569 -37.51 -0.58 9.93
C GLN A 569 -38.85 -1.31 9.73
#